data_AF-A0A7G9FH89-F1
#
_entry.id   AF-A0A7G9FH89-F1
#
_cell.length_a   1.000
_cell.length_b   1.000
_cell.length_c   1.000
_cell.angle_alpha   90.00
_cell.angle_beta   90.00
_cell.angle_gamma   90.00
#
_symmetry.space_group_name_H-M   'P 1'
#
loop_
_entity.id
_entity.type
_entity.pdbx_description
1 polymer ?
#
loop_
_entity_poly.entity_id
_entity_poly.type
_entity_poly.pdbx_seq_one_letter_code
_entity_poly.pdbx_strand_id
1 'polypeptide(L)'
;MTLFLKNYLKMLNDTGVNNKDNMIINIGLLLEKNISKDNPTDYSLLLPPELVNLSVSHEDIDEIINSLLILLKNKPSCSSRIVWAVGKTFDEKKIEALLFTLFQIKYCDDETFKQIIFLTDVVKNKQINRLVHEIELFRLS
;
A
#
# COMPACT_ATOMS: atom_id res chain seq x y z
N MET A 1 10.00 -15.28 3.27
CA MET A 1 10.33 -13.94 3.81
C MET A 1 11.54 -13.99 4.73
N THR A 2 12.48 -13.06 4.55
CA THR A 2 13.67 -12.91 5.41
C THR A 2 13.27 -12.54 6.85
N LEU A 3 14.06 -12.97 7.84
CA LEU A 3 13.82 -12.63 9.25
C LEU A 3 13.79 -11.11 9.48
N PHE A 4 14.65 -10.39 8.76
CA PHE A 4 14.68 -8.93 8.78
C PHE A 4 13.33 -8.33 8.39
N LEU A 5 12.77 -8.73 7.24
CA LEU A 5 11.50 -8.18 6.74
C LEU A 5 10.32 -8.58 7.64
N LYS A 6 10.32 -9.80 8.19
CA LYS A 6 9.32 -10.21 9.19
C LYS A 6 9.34 -9.31 10.43
N ASN A 7 10.53 -9.03 10.96
CA ASN A 7 10.67 -8.12 12.10
C ASN A 7 10.28 -6.69 11.74
N TYR A 8 10.62 -6.24 10.53
CA TYR A 8 10.23 -4.92 10.02
C TYR A 8 8.71 -4.74 9.97
N LEU A 9 7.99 -5.73 9.43
CA LEU A 9 6.51 -5.72 9.39
C LEU A 9 5.91 -5.81 10.79
N LYS A 10 6.51 -6.58 11.70
CA LYS A 10 6.06 -6.65 13.10
C LYS A 10 6.13 -5.28 13.78
N MET A 11 7.22 -4.54 13.58
CA MET A 11 7.40 -3.19 14.15
C MET A 11 6.33 -2.18 13.69
N LEU A 12 5.74 -2.35 12.51
CA LEU A 12 4.63 -1.47 12.08
C LEU A 12 3.42 -1.56 13.02
N ASN A 13 3.20 -2.72 13.63
CA ASN A 13 2.08 -2.95 14.55
C ASN A 13 2.40 -2.48 15.98
N ASP A 14 3.67 -2.27 16.32
CA ASP A 14 4.08 -1.86 17.67
C ASP A 14 3.74 -0.40 17.95
N THR A 15 3.14 -0.11 19.11
CA THR A 15 2.65 1.24 19.46
C THR A 15 3.76 2.25 19.76
N GLY A 16 4.95 1.79 20.14
CA GLY A 16 6.10 2.65 20.50
C GLY A 16 6.94 3.16 19.33
N VAL A 17 6.56 2.84 18.09
CA VAL A 17 7.32 3.22 16.88
C VAL A 17 6.80 4.55 16.33
N ASN A 18 7.64 5.59 16.38
CA ASN A 18 7.28 6.96 15.99
C ASN A 18 7.46 7.25 14.48
N ASN A 19 8.13 6.37 13.72
CA ASN A 19 8.48 6.58 12.31
C ASN A 19 7.69 5.66 11.36
N LYS A 20 6.49 5.20 11.75
CA LYS A 20 5.67 4.25 10.95
C LYS A 20 5.42 4.74 9.53
N ASP A 21 5.21 6.04 9.36
CA ASP A 21 5.01 6.65 8.05
C ASP A 21 6.18 6.36 7.11
N ASN A 22 7.41 6.57 7.57
CA ASN A 22 8.62 6.28 6.79
C ASN A 22 8.74 4.78 6.52
N MET A 23 8.36 3.93 7.48
CA MET A 23 8.39 2.48 7.28
C MET A 23 7.42 2.01 6.20
N ILE A 24 6.21 2.58 6.15
CA ILE A 24 5.22 2.26 5.10
C ILE A 24 5.74 2.76 3.74
N ILE A 25 6.34 3.95 3.67
CA ILE A 25 6.96 4.45 2.44
C ILE A 25 8.08 3.52 1.97
N ASN A 26 8.97 3.11 2.88
CA ASN A 26 10.04 2.18 2.55
C ASN A 26 9.52 0.83 2.01
N ILE A 27 8.39 0.36 2.53
CA ILE A 27 7.72 -0.84 2.00
C ILE A 27 7.19 -0.59 0.60
N GLY A 28 6.55 0.55 0.34
CA GLY A 28 6.09 0.90 -1.01
C GLY A 28 7.23 0.93 -2.02
N LEU A 29 8.39 1.49 -1.63
CA LEU A 29 9.59 1.49 -2.47
C LEU A 29 10.16 0.07 -2.68
N LEU A 30 10.12 -0.77 -1.64
CA LEU A 30 10.56 -2.16 -1.72
C LEU A 30 9.66 -2.97 -2.65
N LEU A 31 8.35 -2.73 -2.61
CA LEU A 31 7.38 -3.32 -3.54
C LEU A 31 7.66 -2.87 -4.97
N GLU A 32 7.81 -1.55 -5.20
CA GLU A 32 8.15 -0.96 -6.50
C GLU A 32 9.40 -1.59 -7.12
N LYS A 33 10.47 -1.78 -6.34
CA LYS A 33 11.71 -2.40 -6.80
C LYS A 33 11.56 -3.88 -7.19
N ASN A 34 10.63 -4.60 -6.55
CA ASN A 34 10.52 -6.06 -6.67
C ASN A 34 9.32 -6.50 -7.53
N ILE A 35 8.62 -5.57 -8.18
CA ILE A 35 7.62 -5.92 -9.19
C ILE A 35 8.21 -6.00 -10.59
N SER A 36 7.71 -6.93 -11.38
CA SER A 36 8.12 -7.16 -12.78
C SER A 36 7.31 -6.36 -13.80
N LYS A 37 6.39 -5.49 -13.36
CA LYS A 37 5.57 -4.65 -14.25
C LYS A 37 6.30 -3.34 -14.56
N ASP A 38 6.10 -2.84 -15.79
CA ASP A 38 6.49 -1.48 -16.16
C ASP A 38 5.80 -0.50 -15.20
N ASN A 39 6.61 0.08 -14.32
CA ASN A 39 6.14 1.05 -13.36
C ASN A 39 6.28 2.45 -13.98
N PRO A 40 5.21 3.26 -14.08
CA PRO A 40 5.29 4.62 -14.61
C PRO A 40 6.11 5.57 -13.72
N THR A 41 6.49 5.11 -12.53
CA THR A 41 7.35 5.82 -11.58
C THR A 41 8.49 4.89 -11.15
N ASP A 42 9.69 5.40 -10.90
CA ASP A 42 10.75 4.61 -10.29
C ASP A 42 11.43 5.44 -9.21
N TYR A 43 11.03 5.19 -7.96
CA TYR A 43 11.64 5.79 -6.78
C TYR A 43 12.53 4.80 -6.03
N SER A 44 12.88 3.66 -6.63
CA SER A 44 13.68 2.62 -5.96
C SER A 44 15.03 3.14 -5.46
N LEU A 45 15.57 4.21 -6.04
CA LEU A 45 16.78 4.91 -5.58
C LEU A 45 16.63 5.57 -4.20
N LEU A 46 15.41 5.77 -3.70
CA LEU A 46 15.13 6.29 -2.36
C LEU A 46 15.08 5.20 -1.29
N LEU A 47 15.24 3.93 -1.66
CA LEU A 47 15.30 2.83 -0.69
C LEU A 47 16.45 3.03 0.29
N PRO A 48 16.21 2.89 1.61
CA PRO A 48 17.27 2.83 2.59
C PRO A 48 18.28 1.72 2.27
N PRO A 49 19.59 1.93 2.53
CA PRO A 49 20.64 0.95 2.21
C PRO A 49 20.38 -0.46 2.76
N GLU A 50 19.70 -0.57 3.89
CA GLU A 50 19.37 -1.85 4.52
C GLU A 50 18.34 -2.66 3.72
N LEU A 51 17.53 -1.97 2.91
CA LEU A 51 16.46 -2.56 2.08
C LEU A 51 16.86 -2.72 0.62
N VAL A 52 17.82 -1.93 0.13
CA VAL A 52 18.26 -1.94 -1.28
C VAL A 52 18.64 -3.34 -1.75
N ASN A 53 19.33 -4.12 -0.93
CA ASN A 53 19.80 -5.46 -1.32
C ASN A 53 18.78 -6.58 -1.05
N LEU A 54 17.60 -6.26 -0.52
CA LEU A 54 16.55 -7.26 -0.32
C LEU A 54 15.87 -7.58 -1.65
N SER A 55 15.83 -8.88 -1.96
CA SER A 55 14.95 -9.46 -2.96
C SER A 55 13.70 -9.97 -2.26
N VAL A 56 12.53 -9.67 -2.82
CA VAL A 56 11.23 -10.06 -2.28
C VAL A 56 10.55 -10.97 -3.30
N SER A 57 10.15 -12.17 -2.87
CA SER A 57 9.41 -13.10 -3.73
C SER A 57 7.95 -12.65 -3.90
N HIS A 58 7.23 -13.22 -4.86
CA HIS A 58 5.79 -12.97 -5.00
C HIS A 58 4.99 -13.35 -3.73
N GLU A 59 5.35 -14.46 -3.07
CA GLU A 59 4.74 -14.88 -1.80
C GLU A 59 4.99 -13.86 -0.69
N ASP A 60 6.21 -13.31 -0.62
CA ASP A 60 6.56 -12.29 0.37
C ASP A 60 5.84 -10.97 0.10
N ILE A 61 5.64 -10.60 -1.17
CA ILE A 61 4.82 -9.46 -1.57
C ILE A 61 3.40 -9.63 -1.04
N ASP A 62 2.76 -10.79 -1.25
CA ASP A 62 1.39 -11.01 -0.79
C ASP A 62 1.29 -10.94 0.75
N GLU A 63 2.29 -11.43 1.48
CA GLU A 63 2.34 -11.31 2.95
C GLU A 63 2.55 -9.85 3.43
N ILE A 64 3.38 -9.06 2.73
CA ILE A 64 3.52 -7.62 2.97
C ILE A 64 2.17 -6.92 2.77
N ILE A 65 1.49 -7.17 1.64
CA ILE A 65 0.21 -6.53 1.33
C ILE A 65 -0.82 -6.88 2.39
N ASN A 66 -0.94 -8.16 2.77
CA ASN A 66 -1.83 -8.58 3.84
C ASN A 66 -1.54 -7.86 5.17
N SER A 67 -0.26 -7.69 5.51
CA SER A 67 0.16 -6.95 6.70
C SER A 67 -0.24 -5.47 6.64
N LEU A 68 -0.12 -4.83 5.47
CA LEU A 68 -0.55 -3.45 5.26
C LEU A 68 -2.09 -3.30 5.34
N LEU A 69 -2.86 -4.26 4.82
CA LEU A 69 -4.32 -4.25 4.92
C LEU A 69 -4.80 -4.46 6.36
N ILE A 70 -4.13 -5.31 7.13
CA ILE A 70 -4.39 -5.46 8.58
C ILE A 70 -4.08 -4.15 9.30
N LEU A 71 -2.93 -3.52 9.00
CA LEU A 71 -2.56 -2.24 9.58
C LEU A 71 -3.59 -1.14 9.25
N LEU A 72 -4.09 -1.11 8.01
CA LEU A 72 -5.11 -0.16 7.57
C LEU A 72 -6.40 -0.27 8.40
N LYS A 73 -6.84 -1.51 8.67
CA LYS A 73 -8.02 -1.76 9.52
C LYS A 73 -7.82 -1.26 10.95
N ASN A 74 -6.61 -1.44 11.50
CA ASN A 74 -6.30 -1.08 12.88
C ASN A 74 -5.94 0.40 13.05
N LYS A 75 -5.39 1.04 12.00
CA LYS A 75 -4.91 2.41 12.03
C LYS A 75 -5.23 3.14 10.71
N PRO A 76 -6.50 3.55 10.52
CA PRO A 76 -6.92 4.23 9.29
C PRO A 76 -6.20 5.56 9.01
N SER A 77 -5.62 6.19 10.04
CA SER A 77 -4.82 7.41 9.88
C SER A 77 -3.54 7.25 9.05
N CYS A 78 -3.10 6.01 8.78
CA CYS A 78 -1.99 5.73 7.87
C CYS A 78 -2.45 5.44 6.42
N SER A 79 -3.75 5.55 6.13
CA SER A 79 -4.37 5.10 4.88
C SER A 79 -3.73 5.68 3.62
N SER A 80 -3.47 6.99 3.55
CA SER A 80 -2.84 7.60 2.36
C SER A 80 -1.50 6.96 1.99
N ARG A 81 -0.66 6.65 2.99
CA ARG A 81 0.64 6.00 2.80
C ARG A 81 0.49 4.53 2.45
N ILE A 82 -0.49 3.84 3.04
CA ILE A 82 -0.78 2.44 2.70
C ILE A 82 -1.31 2.31 1.27
N VAL A 83 -2.21 3.21 0.85
CA VAL A 83 -2.71 3.27 -0.53
C VAL A 83 -1.55 3.51 -1.48
N TRP A 84 -0.68 4.46 -1.18
CA TRP A 84 0.52 4.71 -1.98
C TRP A 84 1.40 3.45 -2.07
N ALA A 85 1.72 2.81 -0.94
CA ALA A 85 2.61 1.65 -0.89
C ALA A 85 2.05 0.43 -1.64
N VAL A 86 0.78 0.10 -1.45
CA VAL A 86 0.12 -1.00 -2.19
C VAL A 86 -0.03 -0.64 -3.66
N GLY A 87 -0.34 0.63 -3.95
CA GLY A 87 -0.47 1.15 -5.31
C GLY A 87 0.79 1.00 -6.16
N LYS A 88 1.97 1.03 -5.53
CA LYS A 88 3.26 0.76 -6.19
C LYS A 88 3.37 -0.62 -6.82
N THR A 89 2.47 -1.54 -6.51
CA THR A 89 2.45 -2.85 -7.18
C THR A 89 1.84 -2.82 -8.58
N PHE A 90 0.99 -1.82 -8.88
CA PHE A 90 0.17 -1.77 -10.10
C PHE A 90 -0.55 -3.09 -10.42
N ASP A 91 -0.83 -3.88 -9.38
CA ASP A 91 -1.52 -5.15 -9.45
C ASP A 91 -2.99 -4.92 -9.12
N GLU A 92 -3.84 -5.14 -10.11
CA GLU A 92 -5.29 -4.93 -10.01
C GLU A 92 -5.89 -5.66 -8.83
N LYS A 93 -5.49 -6.91 -8.56
CA LYS A 93 -6.07 -7.70 -7.45
C LYS A 93 -5.68 -7.12 -6.09
N LYS A 94 -4.43 -6.66 -5.96
CA LYS A 94 -3.93 -6.05 -4.71
C LYS A 94 -4.60 -4.69 -4.47
N ILE A 95 -4.80 -3.91 -5.53
CA ILE A 95 -5.50 -2.62 -5.46
C ILE A 95 -6.99 -2.83 -5.14
N GLU A 96 -7.65 -3.79 -5.78
CA GLU A 96 -9.04 -4.15 -5.44
C GLU A 96 -9.19 -4.55 -3.97
N ALA A 97 -8.27 -5.37 -3.43
CA ALA A 97 -8.30 -5.76 -2.01
C ALA A 97 -8.12 -4.57 -1.06
N LEU A 98 -7.25 -3.62 -1.42
CA LEU A 98 -7.08 -2.36 -0.70
C LEU A 98 -8.35 -1.50 -0.70
N LEU A 99 -8.94 -1.26 -1.87
CA LEU A 99 -10.16 -0.46 -2.00
C LEU A 99 -11.33 -1.12 -1.26
N PHE A 100 -11.45 -2.45 -1.36
CA PHE A 100 -12.45 -3.18 -0.61
C PHE A 100 -12.24 -3.04 0.90
N THR A 101 -10.99 -3.06 1.38
CA THR A 101 -10.68 -2.82 2.79
C THR A 101 -11.10 -1.42 3.24
N LEU A 102 -10.80 -0.37 2.46
CA LEU A 102 -11.25 1.00 2.74
C LEU A 102 -12.79 1.09 2.80
N PHE A 103 -13.46 0.43 1.87
CA PHE A 103 -14.93 0.36 1.85
C PHE A 103 -15.51 -0.34 3.08
N GLN A 104 -14.90 -1.43 3.54
CA GLN A 104 -15.32 -2.15 4.74
C GLN A 104 -15.19 -1.30 6.00
N ILE A 105 -14.07 -0.57 6.14
CA ILE A 105 -13.82 0.28 7.33
C ILE A 105 -14.50 1.65 7.25
N LYS A 106 -15.12 1.98 6.11
CA LYS A 106 -15.80 3.27 5.86
C LYS A 106 -14.91 4.47 6.20
N TYR A 107 -13.64 4.40 5.79
CA TYR A 107 -12.66 5.46 6.02
C TYR A 107 -11.95 5.83 4.72
N CYS A 108 -11.96 7.11 4.38
CA CYS A 108 -11.18 7.69 3.29
C CYS A 108 -11.05 9.19 3.51
N ASP A 109 -9.87 9.68 3.88
CA ASP A 109 -9.60 11.12 3.93
C ASP A 109 -9.23 11.67 2.53
N ASP A 110 -9.15 12.99 2.40
CA ASP A 110 -8.89 13.66 1.11
C ASP A 110 -7.55 13.27 0.50
N GLU A 111 -6.50 13.10 1.32
CA GLU A 111 -5.18 12.71 0.84
C GLU A 111 -5.18 11.26 0.33
N THR A 112 -5.87 10.37 1.04
CA THR A 112 -6.09 8.99 0.63
C THR A 112 -6.87 8.92 -0.67
N PHE A 113 -7.94 9.71 -0.79
CA PHE A 113 -8.76 9.73 -1.99
C PHE A 113 -7.97 10.24 -3.21
N LYS A 114 -7.12 11.26 -3.05
CA LYS A 114 -6.21 11.72 -4.13
C LYS A 114 -5.29 10.60 -4.61
N GLN A 115 -4.72 9.81 -3.69
CA GLN A 115 -3.88 8.66 -4.06
C GLN A 115 -4.67 7.60 -4.83
N ILE A 116 -5.92 7.33 -4.43
CA ILE A 116 -6.81 6.39 -5.13
C ILE A 116 -7.08 6.86 -6.57
N ILE A 117 -7.40 8.14 -6.76
CA ILE A 117 -7.66 8.71 -8.10
C ILE A 117 -6.44 8.56 -9.03
N PHE A 118 -5.25 8.83 -8.51
CA PHE A 118 -4.02 8.59 -9.27
C PHE A 118 -3.88 7.12 -9.70
N LEU A 119 -4.20 6.16 -8.83
CA LEU A 119 -4.13 4.73 -9.18
C LEU A 119 -5.15 4.32 -10.24
N THR A 120 -6.38 4.88 -10.20
CA THR A 120 -7.40 4.58 -11.21
C THR A 120 -7.00 5.01 -12.61
N ASP A 121 -6.35 6.16 -12.75
CA ASP A 121 -5.90 6.69 -14.04
C ASP A 121 -4.85 5.79 -14.70
N VAL A 122 -4.02 5.13 -13.89
CA VAL A 122 -2.97 4.23 -14.36
C VAL A 122 -3.51 2.84 -14.72
N VAL A 123 -4.31 2.24 -13.83
CA VAL A 123 -4.68 0.81 -13.94
C VAL A 123 -5.85 0.57 -14.89
N LYS A 124 -6.75 1.55 -15.09
CA LYS A 124 -7.87 1.50 -16.05
C LYS A 124 -8.77 0.26 -15.95
N ASN A 125 -8.99 -0.25 -14.74
CA ASN A 125 -9.84 -1.42 -14.47
C ASN A 125 -11.27 -0.98 -14.03
N LYS A 126 -12.30 -1.60 -14.62
CA LYS A 126 -13.72 -1.25 -14.38
C LYS A 126 -14.19 -1.55 -12.94
N GLN A 127 -13.73 -2.65 -12.36
CA GLN A 127 -14.08 -3.04 -10.99
C GLN A 127 -13.46 -2.08 -9.97
N ILE A 128 -12.20 -1.68 -10.19
CA ILE A 128 -11.55 -0.62 -9.41
C ILE A 128 -12.36 0.67 -9.50
N ASN A 129 -12.73 1.13 -10.71
CA ASN A 129 -13.52 2.35 -10.88
C ASN A 129 -14.87 2.31 -10.13
N ARG A 130 -15.54 1.15 -10.13
CA ARG A 130 -16.76 0.96 -9.35
C ARG A 130 -16.51 1.09 -7.84
N LEU A 131 -15.48 0.44 -7.32
CA LEU A 131 -15.13 0.53 -5.90
C LEU A 131 -14.77 1.96 -5.50
N VAL A 132 -14.06 2.70 -6.34
CA VAL A 132 -13.74 4.12 -6.10
C VAL A 132 -14.99 4.98 -6.03
N HIS A 133 -15.96 4.76 -6.91
CA HIS A 133 -17.24 5.46 -6.84
C HIS A 133 -18.00 5.14 -5.53
N GLU A 134 -18.03 3.87 -5.11
CA GLU A 134 -18.63 3.47 -3.83
C GLU A 134 -17.90 4.10 -2.63
N ILE A 135 -16.58 4.31 -2.73
CA ILE A 135 -15.78 5.02 -1.71
C ILE A 135 -16.10 6.51 -1.66
N GLU A 136 -16.20 7.15 -2.82
CA GLU A 136 -16.54 8.57 -2.91
C GLU A 136 -17.90 8.88 -2.26
N LEU A 137 -18.89 8.02 -2.49
CA LEU A 137 -20.24 8.20 -1.93
C LEU A 137 -20.25 8.24 -0.40
N PHE A 138 -19.49 7.38 0.29
CA PHE A 138 -19.45 7.41 1.76
C PHE A 138 -18.48 8.47 2.30
N ARG A 139 -17.48 8.90 1.51
CA ARG A 139 -16.57 9.98 1.92
C ARG A 139 -17.31 11.32 2.04
N LEU A 140 -18.29 11.54 1.17
CA LEU A 140 -19.07 12.78 1.09
C LEU A 140 -20.31 12.81 2.00
N SER A 141 -20.64 11.69 2.65
CA SER A 141 -21.78 11.55 3.57
C SER A 141 -21.39 11.81 5.01
#